data_AF-A0A8S3QZJ9-F1
#
_entry.id   AF-A0A8S3QZJ9-F1
#
_cell.length_a   1.000
_cell.length_b   1.000
_cell.length_c   1.000
_cell.angle_alpha   90.00
_cell.angle_beta   90.00
_cell.angle_gamma   90.00
#
_symmetry.space_group_name_H-M   'P 1'
#
loop_
_entity.id
_entity.type
_entity.pdbx_description
1 polymer ?
#
loop_
_entity_poly.entity_id
_entity_poly.type
_entity_poly.pdbx_seq_one_letter_code
_entity_poly.pdbx_strand_id
1 'polypeptide(L)'
;MSEEVKAVPPLATCMSPPPPPPPPPPTNSNDIPSPPLAINVPVPNQKMKMLSWIKIASIKDQCVWTKIKQMEDKVPVNYPQLEKQFHCKETKNKRSSAVPKNILNPQKAVNIEMLFKTTKKSPDELLEMIRPGSTNPLGLQFYQSLKRICQIPMR
;
A
#
# COMPACT_ATOMS: atom_id res chain seq x y z
N MET A 1 -1.42 -13.53 -97.76
CA MET A 1 -2.76 -13.32 -98.33
C MET A 1 -3.70 -14.07 -97.38
N SER A 2 -4.06 -13.47 -96.23
CA SER A 2 -5.19 -12.51 -96.02
C SER A 2 -6.50 -13.25 -96.27
N GLU A 3 -7.39 -13.47 -95.31
CA GLU A 3 -8.19 -12.51 -94.50
C GLU A 3 -8.68 -13.21 -93.19
N GLU A 4 -8.71 -12.54 -92.04
CA GLU A 4 -9.88 -11.84 -91.44
C GLU A 4 -10.99 -12.82 -90.98
N VAL A 5 -11.36 -12.94 -89.69
CA VAL A 5 -12.39 -12.19 -88.94
C VAL A 5 -12.35 -12.76 -87.48
N LYS A 6 -11.99 -12.01 -86.43
CA LYS A 6 -12.81 -11.14 -85.53
C LYS A 6 -13.50 -11.85 -84.33
N ALA A 7 -13.21 -11.32 -83.13
CA ALA A 7 -14.05 -11.19 -81.90
C ALA A 7 -14.28 -12.39 -80.90
N VAL A 8 -13.54 -12.35 -79.77
CA VAL A 8 -13.93 -12.20 -78.33
C VAL A 8 -15.43 -12.36 -77.94
N PRO A 9 -15.87 -12.85 -76.72
CA PRO A 9 -15.15 -13.28 -75.49
C PRO A 9 -15.58 -14.66 -74.88
N PRO A 10 -14.84 -15.20 -73.88
CA PRO A 10 -15.37 -16.21 -72.96
C PRO A 10 -16.22 -15.59 -71.83
N LEU A 11 -17.27 -16.31 -71.48
CA LEU A 11 -18.25 -16.03 -70.42
C LEU A 11 -17.59 -15.87 -69.04
N ALA A 12 -18.02 -14.80 -68.36
CA ALA A 12 -17.77 -14.54 -66.96
C ALA A 12 -18.35 -15.67 -66.08
N THR A 13 -17.56 -16.18 -65.13
CA THR A 13 -18.11 -16.85 -63.94
C THR A 13 -17.53 -16.18 -62.70
N CYS A 14 -18.46 -15.84 -61.82
CA CYS A 14 -18.36 -14.99 -60.65
C CYS A 14 -17.35 -15.50 -59.61
N MET A 15 -16.41 -14.63 -59.23
CA MET A 15 -15.75 -14.70 -57.93
C MET A 15 -15.97 -13.34 -57.25
N SER A 16 -16.89 -13.29 -56.30
CA SER A 16 -17.06 -12.14 -55.42
C SER A 16 -15.75 -11.89 -54.66
N PRO A 17 -15.28 -10.63 -54.52
CA PRO A 17 -14.13 -10.34 -53.70
C PRO A 17 -14.41 -10.70 -52.22
N PRO A 18 -13.41 -11.15 -51.46
CA PRO A 18 -13.57 -11.41 -50.04
C PRO A 18 -13.97 -10.12 -49.30
N PRO A 19 -14.76 -10.21 -48.22
CA PRO A 19 -15.14 -9.05 -47.43
C PRO A 19 -13.89 -8.31 -46.91
N PRO A 20 -13.92 -6.97 -46.84
CA PRO A 20 -12.81 -6.20 -46.32
C PRO A 20 -12.50 -6.62 -44.88
N PRO A 21 -11.22 -6.60 -44.47
CA PRO A 21 -10.84 -6.88 -43.10
C PRO A 21 -11.53 -5.88 -42.14
N PRO A 22 -11.94 -6.33 -40.95
CA PRO A 22 -12.50 -5.44 -39.94
C PRO A 22 -11.51 -4.31 -39.62
N PRO A 23 -11.99 -3.08 -39.39
CA PRO A 23 -11.12 -1.98 -38.99
C PRO A 23 -10.37 -2.36 -37.71
N PRO A 24 -9.07 -2.01 -37.59
CA PRO A 24 -8.35 -2.22 -36.35
C PRO A 24 -9.10 -1.52 -35.20
N PRO A 25 -9.18 -2.12 -34.01
CA PRO A 25 -9.74 -1.45 -32.85
C PRO A 25 -9.00 -0.11 -32.65
N PRO A 26 -9.68 0.96 -32.20
CA PRO A 26 -9.00 2.19 -31.85
C PRO A 26 -7.92 1.84 -30.84
N THR A 27 -6.66 1.92 -31.26
CA THR A 27 -5.52 1.93 -30.37
C THR A 27 -5.78 3.13 -29.47
N ASN A 28 -6.12 2.89 -28.20
CA ASN A 28 -6.05 3.91 -27.16
C ASN A 28 -4.58 4.31 -27.03
N SER A 29 -4.15 5.18 -27.93
CA SER A 29 -2.94 5.99 -27.80
C SER A 29 -3.24 7.05 -26.76
N ASN A 30 -3.31 6.64 -25.50
CA ASN A 30 -3.27 7.51 -24.34
C ASN A 30 -2.80 6.68 -23.14
N ASP A 31 -1.56 6.21 -23.24
CA ASP A 31 -0.67 6.07 -22.10
C ASP A 31 0.74 5.95 -22.68
N ILE A 32 1.21 7.04 -23.29
CA ILE A 32 2.65 7.29 -23.29
C ILE A 32 2.94 7.69 -21.84
N PRO A 33 3.67 6.88 -21.04
CA PRO A 33 4.21 7.39 -19.80
C PRO A 33 5.11 8.53 -20.22
N SER A 34 4.70 9.77 -19.93
CA SER A 34 5.58 10.91 -20.09
C SER A 34 6.90 10.52 -19.41
N PRO A 35 8.05 10.55 -20.10
CA PRO A 35 9.31 10.23 -19.46
C PRO A 35 9.39 11.12 -18.22
N PRO A 36 9.66 10.54 -17.03
CA PRO A 36 9.91 11.37 -15.87
C PRO A 36 11.00 12.35 -16.27
N LEU A 37 10.73 13.65 -16.12
CA LEU A 37 11.78 14.66 -16.16
C LEU A 37 12.89 14.09 -15.29
N ALA A 38 14.06 13.85 -15.89
CA ALA A 38 15.19 13.25 -15.21
C ALA A 38 15.74 14.26 -14.21
N ILE A 39 15.06 14.41 -13.08
CA ILE A 39 15.63 15.07 -11.91
C ILE A 39 16.73 14.11 -11.45
N ASN A 40 17.97 14.44 -11.79
CA ASN A 40 19.15 13.69 -11.39
C ASN A 40 19.37 13.87 -9.87
N VAL A 41 18.52 13.25 -9.07
CA VAL A 41 18.70 13.16 -7.61
C VAL A 41 19.69 12.02 -7.35
N PRO A 42 20.86 12.29 -6.74
CA PRO A 42 21.81 11.24 -6.41
C PRO A 42 21.22 10.28 -5.38
N VAL A 43 21.59 9.00 -5.48
CA VAL A 43 21.22 8.00 -4.48
C VAL A 43 22.03 8.26 -3.21
N PRO A 44 21.39 8.39 -2.03
CA PRO A 44 22.10 8.58 -0.77
C PRO A 44 23.03 7.41 -0.44
N ASN A 45 24.18 7.67 0.17
CA ASN A 45 25.14 6.63 0.60
C ASN A 45 24.73 5.95 1.91
N GLN A 46 23.84 6.59 2.68
CA GLN A 46 23.37 6.18 3.99
C GLN A 46 21.84 6.23 4.06
N LYS A 47 21.27 5.45 4.97
CA LYS A 47 19.82 5.45 5.21
C LYS A 47 19.40 6.83 5.72
N MET A 48 18.55 7.53 4.96
CA MET A 48 17.99 8.81 5.37
C MET A 48 16.73 8.65 6.22
N LYS A 49 16.40 9.67 7.02
CA LYS A 49 15.11 9.78 7.72
C LYS A 49 13.97 9.77 6.71
N MET A 50 12.93 8.99 6.99
CA MET A 50 11.76 8.91 6.14
C MET A 50 10.92 10.19 6.26
N LEU A 51 10.60 10.80 5.12
CA LEU A 51 9.64 11.89 5.06
C LEU A 51 8.21 11.31 4.97
N SER A 52 7.40 11.59 5.98
CA SER A 52 6.00 11.13 6.04
C SER A 52 5.08 12.00 5.18
N TRP A 53 5.28 11.96 3.87
CA TRP A 53 4.41 12.60 2.88
C TRP A 53 3.50 11.61 2.16
N ILE A 54 2.35 12.08 1.71
CA ILE A 54 1.45 11.30 0.87
C ILE A 54 1.72 11.71 -0.58
N LYS A 55 2.12 10.74 -1.40
CA LYS A 55 2.31 10.96 -2.82
C LYS A 55 0.95 11.14 -3.49
N ILE A 56 0.82 12.17 -4.30
CA ILE A 56 -0.37 12.40 -5.13
C ILE A 56 -0.22 11.52 -6.38
N ALA A 57 -1.14 10.57 -6.57
CA ALA A 57 -1.05 9.59 -7.65
C ALA A 57 -1.30 10.18 -9.04
N SER A 58 -2.13 11.23 -9.14
CA SER A 58 -2.42 11.92 -10.40
C SER A 58 -2.53 13.42 -10.19
N ILE A 59 -1.76 14.16 -10.99
CA ILE A 59 -1.73 15.61 -11.03
C ILE A 59 -2.81 16.05 -12.01
N LYS A 60 -3.89 16.67 -11.52
CA LYS A 60 -4.92 17.25 -12.39
C LYS A 60 -4.37 18.47 -13.13
N ASP A 61 -4.82 18.66 -14.36
CA ASP A 61 -4.61 19.91 -15.08
C ASP A 61 -5.14 21.08 -14.25
N GLN A 62 -4.38 22.18 -14.20
CA GLN A 62 -4.62 23.37 -13.37
C GLN A 62 -4.23 23.29 -11.87
N CYS A 63 -3.55 22.25 -11.41
CA CYS A 63 -3.00 22.28 -10.04
C CYS A 63 -1.60 22.91 -9.97
N VAL A 64 -1.21 23.36 -8.77
CA VAL A 64 0.09 24.03 -8.53
C VAL A 64 1.29 23.17 -8.94
N TRP A 65 1.16 21.84 -8.85
CA TRP A 65 2.22 20.89 -9.22
C TRP A 65 2.55 20.92 -10.70
N THR A 66 1.59 21.25 -11.58
CA THR A 66 1.83 21.43 -13.02
C THR A 66 2.74 22.63 -13.27
N LYS A 67 2.56 23.72 -12.51
CA LYS A 67 3.43 24.91 -12.58
C LYS A 67 4.82 24.61 -12.03
N ILE A 68 4.91 23.93 -10.89
CA ILE A 68 6.18 23.55 -10.27
C ILE A 68 6.99 22.64 -11.20
N LYS A 69 6.35 21.69 -11.89
CA LYS A 69 7.03 20.80 -12.86
C LYS A 69 7.64 21.55 -14.06
N GLN A 70 7.06 22.70 -14.42
CA GLN A 70 7.53 23.56 -15.51
C GLN A 70 8.59 24.59 -15.05
N MET A 71 8.77 24.76 -13.74
CA MET A 71 9.82 25.62 -13.22
C MET A 71 11.15 24.92 -13.43
N GLU A 72 12.10 25.63 -14.04
CA GLU A 72 13.50 25.22 -14.05
C GLU A 72 13.99 25.17 -12.60
N ASP A 73 14.63 24.07 -12.21
CA ASP A 73 14.98 23.82 -10.82
C ASP A 73 16.13 24.74 -10.39
N LYS A 74 15.81 25.85 -9.70
CA LYS A 74 16.79 26.90 -9.35
C LYS A 74 17.41 26.76 -7.97
N VAL A 75 17.08 25.72 -7.22
CA VAL A 75 17.62 25.58 -5.86
C VAL A 75 18.81 24.61 -5.91
N PRO A 76 20.06 25.10 -5.82
CA PRO A 76 21.21 24.22 -5.67
C PRO A 76 21.11 23.49 -4.34
N VAL A 77 20.85 22.18 -4.38
CA VAL A 77 20.78 21.33 -3.19
C VAL A 77 22.15 20.70 -2.92
N ASN A 78 22.72 20.97 -1.74
CA ASN A 78 23.92 20.28 -1.27
C ASN A 78 23.54 18.92 -0.67
N TYR A 79 23.46 17.88 -1.52
CA TYR A 79 23.12 16.51 -1.12
C TYR A 79 24.03 15.93 -0.02
N PRO A 80 25.38 16.09 -0.08
CA PRO A 80 26.26 15.62 1.01
C PRO A 80 25.92 16.22 2.38
N GLN A 81 25.59 17.51 2.42
CA GLN A 81 25.20 18.17 3.67
C GLN A 81 23.82 17.72 4.15
N LEU A 82 22.86 17.56 3.24
CA LEU A 82 21.52 17.04 3.53
C LEU A 82 21.61 15.64 4.15
N GLU A 83 22.41 14.75 3.55
CA GLU A 83 22.64 13.40 4.06
C GLU A 83 23.27 13.42 5.46
N LYS A 84 24.29 14.25 5.67
CA LYS A 84 24.93 14.42 6.98
C LYS A 84 23.94 14.87 8.07
N GLN A 85 22.97 15.73 7.74
CA GLN A 85 21.99 16.23 8.71
C GLN A 85 20.80 15.29 8.94
N PHE A 86 20.39 14.54 7.90
CA PHE A 86 19.16 13.75 7.92
C PHE A 86 19.37 12.24 7.85
N HIS A 87 20.60 11.73 8.02
CA HIS A 87 20.82 10.29 8.17
C HIS A 87 20.07 9.72 9.39
N CYS A 88 19.61 8.48 9.25
CA CYS A 88 19.13 7.69 10.38
C CYS A 88 20.34 7.33 11.23
N LYS A 89 20.39 7.86 12.46
CA LYS A 89 21.28 7.31 13.47
C LYS A 89 20.92 5.84 13.64
N GLU A 90 21.89 4.96 13.45
CA GLU A 90 21.72 3.54 13.66
C GLU A 90 21.50 3.31 15.17
N THR A 91 20.27 3.53 15.63
CA THR A 91 19.86 3.06 16.94
C THR A 91 19.90 1.55 16.81
N LYS A 92 20.90 0.93 17.43
CA LYS A 92 20.95 -0.50 17.74
C LYS A 92 19.79 -0.84 18.68
N ASN A 93 18.56 -0.64 18.22
CA ASN A 93 17.40 -1.28 18.80
C ASN A 93 17.54 -2.74 18.38
N LYS A 94 18.37 -3.47 19.15
CA LYS A 94 18.22 -4.90 19.37
C LYS A 94 16.82 -5.11 19.96
N ARG A 95 15.78 -4.98 19.13
CA ARG A 95 14.56 -5.74 19.36
C ARG A 95 14.80 -7.13 18.80
N SER A 96 15.76 -7.83 19.38
CA SER A 96 15.59 -9.27 19.60
C SER A 96 14.51 -9.41 20.67
N SER A 97 13.28 -9.05 20.32
CA SER A 97 12.13 -9.49 21.08
C SER A 97 11.85 -10.86 20.51
N ALA A 98 12.37 -11.90 21.16
CA ALA A 98 11.71 -13.19 21.11
C ALA A 98 10.29 -12.91 21.61
N VAL A 99 9.38 -12.61 20.68
CA VAL A 99 7.97 -12.39 20.98
C VAL A 99 7.53 -13.71 21.61
N PRO A 100 7.18 -13.75 22.91
CA PRO A 100 6.58 -14.94 23.48
C PRO A 100 5.40 -15.26 22.59
N LYS A 101 5.29 -16.50 22.08
CA LYS A 101 4.16 -16.93 21.25
C LYS A 101 2.89 -16.70 22.06
N ASN A 102 2.27 -15.54 21.86
CA ASN A 102 1.07 -15.18 22.55
C ASN A 102 -0.05 -15.94 21.85
N ILE A 103 -0.57 -16.95 22.54
CA ILE A 103 -1.69 -17.77 22.06
C ILE A 103 -2.95 -16.90 21.95
N LEU A 104 -2.99 -15.77 22.65
CA LEU A 104 -4.06 -14.79 22.58
C LEU A 104 -3.85 -13.83 21.40
N ASN A 105 -4.96 -13.40 20.80
CA ASN A 105 -4.94 -12.28 19.87
C ASN A 105 -4.27 -11.05 20.53
N PRO A 106 -3.39 -10.31 19.84
CA PRO A 106 -2.67 -9.16 20.41
C PRO A 106 -3.58 -8.14 21.10
N GLN A 107 -4.77 -7.87 20.54
CA GLN A 107 -5.74 -6.97 21.15
C GLN A 107 -6.30 -7.52 22.46
N LYS A 108 -6.61 -8.82 22.50
CA LYS A 108 -7.09 -9.48 23.73
C LYS A 108 -6.00 -9.46 24.80
N ALA A 109 -4.75 -9.71 24.43
CA ALA A 109 -3.63 -9.66 25.35
C ALA A 109 -3.43 -8.27 25.96
N VAL A 110 -3.48 -7.22 25.14
CA VAL A 110 -3.40 -5.83 25.63
C VAL A 110 -4.57 -5.49 26.55
N ASN A 111 -5.79 -5.90 26.20
CA ASN A 111 -6.98 -5.66 27.03
C ASN A 111 -6.87 -6.37 28.39
N ILE A 112 -6.37 -7.62 28.40
CA ILE A 112 -6.09 -8.37 29.63
C ILE A 112 -5.01 -7.64 30.44
N GLU A 113 -3.88 -7.30 29.82
CA GLU A 113 -2.79 -6.61 30.51
C GLU A 113 -3.25 -5.29 31.13
N MET A 114 -4.07 -4.52 30.41
CA MET A 114 -4.63 -3.26 30.92
C MET A 114 -5.55 -3.50 32.11
N LEU A 115 -6.46 -4.49 32.02
CA LEU A 115 -7.36 -4.83 33.11
C LEU A 115 -6.58 -5.25 34.36
N PHE A 116 -5.56 -6.10 34.23
CA PHE A 116 -4.74 -6.56 35.35
C PHE A 116 -3.88 -5.44 35.94
N LYS A 117 -3.39 -4.49 35.12
CA LYS A 117 -2.67 -3.31 35.62
C LYS A 117 -3.53 -2.41 36.52
N THR A 118 -4.85 -2.36 36.31
CA THR A 118 -5.73 -1.51 37.14
C THR A 118 -5.85 -1.98 38.59
N THR A 119 -5.66 -3.28 38.85
CA THR A 119 -5.85 -3.84 40.19
C THR A 119 -4.62 -3.68 41.08
N LYS A 120 -3.43 -3.48 40.49
CA LYS A 120 -2.13 -3.48 41.19
C LYS A 120 -1.91 -4.75 42.02
N LYS A 121 -2.53 -5.87 41.62
CA LYS A 121 -2.43 -7.17 42.27
C LYS A 121 -1.65 -8.14 41.40
N SER A 122 -0.97 -9.09 42.04
CA SER A 122 -0.35 -10.19 41.32
C SER A 122 -1.42 -11.15 40.75
N PRO A 123 -1.09 -11.97 39.74
CA PRO A 123 -1.99 -12.99 39.24
C PRO A 123 -2.49 -13.94 40.34
N ASP A 124 -1.62 -14.34 41.26
CA ASP A 124 -1.96 -15.24 42.36
C ASP A 124 -2.94 -14.57 43.34
N GLU A 125 -2.70 -13.30 43.70
CA GLU A 125 -3.63 -12.53 44.53
C GLU A 125 -5.01 -12.40 43.87
N LEU A 126 -5.06 -12.17 42.55
CA LEU A 126 -6.31 -12.09 41.82
C LEU A 126 -7.07 -13.41 41.82
N LEU A 127 -6.37 -14.55 41.70
CA LEU A 127 -6.99 -15.86 41.81
C LEU A 127 -7.58 -16.10 43.19
N GLU A 128 -6.85 -15.74 44.26
CA GLU A 128 -7.35 -15.82 45.64
C GLU A 128 -8.56 -14.91 45.89
N MET A 129 -8.63 -13.75 45.22
CA MET A 129 -9.78 -12.83 45.32
C MET A 129 -11.00 -13.31 44.51
N ILE A 130 -10.78 -14.03 43.41
CA ILE A 130 -11.86 -14.54 42.55
C ILE A 130 -12.44 -15.86 43.08
N ARG A 131 -11.60 -16.73 43.66
CA ARG A 131 -11.99 -18.08 44.13
C ARG A 131 -13.20 -18.08 45.11
N PRO A 132 -13.35 -17.15 46.06
CA PRO A 132 -14.48 -17.11 46.98
C PRO A 132 -15.80 -16.67 46.34
N GLY A 133 -15.80 -16.19 45.08
CA GLY A 133 -16.99 -15.71 44.39
C GLY A 133 -17.57 -14.39 44.93
N SER A 134 -16.87 -13.71 45.86
CA SER A 134 -17.31 -12.42 46.40
C SER A 134 -16.90 -11.27 45.48
N THR A 135 -17.80 -10.34 45.19
CA THR A 135 -17.49 -9.16 44.35
C THR A 135 -16.69 -8.08 45.07
N ASN A 136 -16.47 -8.24 46.37
CA ASN A 136 -16.17 -7.15 47.28
C ASN A 136 -14.75 -6.55 47.16
N PRO A 137 -13.69 -7.28 46.78
CA PRO A 137 -12.36 -6.66 46.78
C PRO A 137 -11.91 -6.15 45.40
N LEU A 138 -12.59 -6.52 44.30
CA LEU A 138 -12.27 -6.07 42.93
C LEU A 138 -13.35 -5.17 42.30
N GLY A 139 -14.56 -5.16 42.87
CA GLY A 139 -15.69 -4.37 42.38
C GLY A 139 -16.36 -4.97 41.14
N LEU A 140 -17.66 -4.70 40.99
CA LEU A 140 -18.51 -5.27 39.93
C LEU A 140 -17.98 -4.98 38.50
N GLN A 141 -17.41 -3.79 38.28
CA GLN A 141 -16.88 -3.38 36.98
C GLN A 141 -15.71 -4.24 36.50
N PHE A 142 -14.86 -4.69 37.43
CA PHE A 142 -13.76 -5.61 37.12
C PHE A 142 -14.30 -6.95 36.64
N TYR A 143 -15.28 -7.53 37.36
CA TYR A 143 -15.90 -8.81 36.95
C TYR A 143 -16.65 -8.71 35.63
N GLN A 144 -17.35 -7.60 35.35
CA GLN A 144 -17.99 -7.38 34.06
C GLN A 144 -16.96 -7.31 32.92
N SER A 145 -15.84 -6.63 33.16
CA SER A 145 -14.74 -6.52 32.20
C SER A 145 -14.06 -7.88 31.96
N LEU A 146 -13.79 -8.62 33.03
CA LEU A 146 -13.24 -9.98 32.96
C LEU A 146 -14.19 -10.92 32.20
N LYS A 147 -15.49 -10.89 32.50
CA LYS A 147 -16.53 -11.66 31.79
C LYS A 147 -16.53 -11.34 30.30
N ARG A 148 -16.45 -10.06 29.91
CA ARG A 148 -16.41 -9.65 28.49
C ARG A 148 -15.17 -10.18 27.76
N ILE A 149 -14.03 -10.24 28.45
CA ILE A 149 -12.76 -10.74 27.89
C ILE A 149 -12.77 -12.27 27.78
N CYS A 150 -13.31 -12.96 28.79
CA CYS A 150 -13.38 -14.42 28.87
C CYS A 150 -14.54 -15.03 28.05
N GLN A 151 -15.48 -14.21 27.54
CA GLN A 151 -16.49 -14.68 26.59
C GLN A 151 -15.79 -15.13 25.30
N ILE A 152 -15.60 -16.44 25.20
CA ILE A 152 -15.22 -17.11 23.97
C ILE A 152 -16.50 -17.18 23.13
N PRO A 153 -16.56 -16.57 21.94
CA PRO A 153 -17.62 -16.89 21.00
C PRO A 153 -17.43 -18.37 20.64
N MET A 154 -18.28 -19.24 21.20
CA MET A 154 -18.43 -20.61 20.72
C MET A 154 -18.89 -20.49 19.27
N ARG A 155 -18.00 -20.83 18.34
CA ARG A 155 -18.31 -21.04 16.93
C ARG A 155 -18.40 -22.53 16.69
#